data_AF-A0A821CLZ8-F1
#
_entry.id   AF-A0A821CLZ8-F1
#
_cell.length_a   1.000
_cell.length_b   1.000
_cell.length_c   1.000
_cell.angle_alpha   90.00
_cell.angle_beta   90.00
_cell.angle_gamma   90.00
#
_symmetry.space_group_name_H-M   'P 1'
#
loop_
_entity.id
_entity.type
_entity.pdbx_description
1 polymer ?
#
loop_
_entity_poly.entity_id
_entity_poly.type
_entity_poly.pdbx_seq_one_letter_code
_entity_poly.pdbx_strand_id
1 'polypeptide(L)'
;GEIEGEGNGFELVGLLPIYDPPRSDTKETIERAIALGVKVKMITGDQLAIAKETGRLLGMGDNMYLSKTLKDGPPPESGYRDVDDLVLHADGFAGVY
;
A
#
# COMPACT_ATOMS: atom_id res chain seq x y z
N GLY A 1 -28.22 -21.60 1.06
CA GLY A 1 -28.31 -20.85 2.32
C GLY A 1 -29.41 -19.85 2.14
N GLU A 2 -30.35 -19.81 3.07
CA GLU A 2 -31.41 -18.80 3.08
C GLU A 2 -30.79 -17.40 3.16
N ILE A 3 -31.36 -16.47 2.39
CA ILE A 3 -30.90 -15.09 2.33
C ILE A 3 -31.68 -14.33 3.40
N GLU A 4 -31.05 -14.06 4.54
CA GLU A 4 -31.63 -13.24 5.61
C GLU A 4 -31.57 -11.75 5.24
N GLY A 5 -32.74 -11.16 4.99
CA GLY A 5 -32.95 -9.70 4.92
C GLY A 5 -33.62 -9.22 3.63
N GLU A 6 -34.51 -8.21 3.74
CA GLU A 6 -34.97 -7.45 2.58
C GLU A 6 -33.75 -6.72 1.98
N GLY A 7 -33.19 -7.27 0.90
CA GLY A 7 -32.14 -6.62 0.15
C GLY A 7 -32.60 -5.24 -0.30
N ASN A 8 -31.68 -4.27 -0.34
CA ASN A 8 -31.91 -2.88 -0.76
C ASN A 8 -32.27 -2.72 -2.27
N GLY A 9 -32.74 -3.79 -2.92
CA GLY A 9 -33.14 -3.82 -4.32
C GLY A 9 -31.99 -3.89 -5.33
N PHE A 10 -30.72 -4.01 -4.88
CA PHE A 10 -29.57 -4.14 -5.78
C PHE A 10 -29.17 -5.60 -6.02
N GLU A 11 -28.85 -5.93 -7.27
CA GLU A 11 -28.30 -7.22 -7.70
C GLU A 11 -26.84 -7.05 -8.15
N LEU A 12 -25.95 -7.96 -7.73
CA LEU A 12 -24.57 -7.97 -8.20
C LEU A 12 -24.50 -8.53 -9.62
N VAL A 13 -24.41 -7.65 -10.62
CA VAL A 13 -24.36 -8.03 -12.04
C VAL A 13 -22.95 -8.47 -12.48
N GLY A 14 -21.88 -7.97 -11.85
CA GLY A 14 -20.50 -8.33 -12.19
C GLY A 14 -19.45 -7.39 -11.58
N LEU A 15 -18.18 -7.68 -11.85
CA LEU A 15 -17.01 -6.90 -11.42
C LEU A 15 -16.13 -6.56 -12.63
N LEU A 16 -15.61 -5.33 -12.71
CA LEU A 16 -14.65 -4.90 -13.73
C LEU A 16 -13.36 -4.43 -13.04
N PRO A 17 -12.27 -5.22 -13.08
CA PRO A 17 -10.99 -4.79 -12.51
C PRO A 17 -10.36 -3.71 -13.40
N ILE A 18 -9.90 -2.62 -12.78
CA ILE A 18 -9.15 -1.56 -13.44
C ILE A 18 -7.73 -1.61 -12.92
N TYR A 19 -6.77 -1.67 -13.83
CA TYR A 19 -5.34 -1.72 -13.51
C TYR A 19 -4.65 -0.48 -14.07
N ASP A 20 -3.93 0.24 -13.21
CA ASP A 20 -3.06 1.36 -13.59
C ASP A 20 -1.60 0.88 -13.62
N PRO A 21 -1.06 0.55 -14.81
CA PRO A 21 0.30 0.05 -14.90
C PRO A 21 1.30 1.16 -14.53
N PRO A 22 2.38 0.84 -13.80
CA PRO A 22 3.44 1.81 -13.58
C PRO A 22 4.04 2.29 -14.90
N ARG A 23 4.51 3.54 -14.95
CA ARG A 23 5.16 4.08 -16.14
C ARG A 23 6.40 3.25 -16.46
N SER A 24 6.73 3.15 -17.75
CA SER A 24 7.81 2.29 -18.24
C SER A 24 9.18 2.58 -17.60
N ASP A 25 9.40 3.81 -17.15
CA ASP A 25 10.63 4.31 -16.53
C ASP A 25 10.58 4.33 -15.00
N THR A 26 9.46 3.98 -14.37
CA THR A 26 9.27 4.13 -12.91
C THR A 26 10.27 3.27 -12.13
N LYS A 27 10.43 2.01 -12.53
CA LYS A 27 11.36 1.07 -11.88
C LYS A 27 12.81 1.57 -11.97
N GLU A 28 13.27 1.92 -13.16
CA GLU A 28 14.63 2.45 -13.37
C GLU A 28 14.86 3.72 -12.54
N THR A 29 13.86 4.60 -12.48
CA THR A 29 13.94 5.84 -11.69
C THR A 29 14.09 5.55 -10.20
N ILE A 30 13.34 4.58 -9.67
CA ILE A 30 13.43 4.14 -8.27
C ILE A 30 14.81 3.54 -7.99
N GLU A 31 15.28 2.62 -8.83
CA GLU A 31 16.59 1.97 -8.69
C GLU A 31 17.73 3.00 -8.68
N ARG A 32 17.67 3.99 -9.57
CA ARG A 32 18.65 5.09 -9.62
C ARG A 32 18.61 5.97 -8.38
N ALA A 33 17.41 6.30 -7.88
CA ALA A 33 17.27 7.07 -6.64
C ALA A 33 17.91 6.33 -5.45
N ILE A 34 17.62 5.02 -5.32
CA ILE A 34 18.19 4.17 -4.26
C ILE A 34 19.72 4.08 -4.39
N ALA A 35 20.24 3.92 -5.60
CA ALA A 35 21.69 3.88 -5.85
C ALA A 35 22.41 5.18 -5.46
N LEU A 36 21.69 6.31 -5.48
CA LEU A 36 22.18 7.62 -5.01
C LEU A 36 21.97 7.86 -3.51
N GLY A 37 21.48 6.85 -2.77
CA GLY A 37 21.19 6.96 -1.35
C GLY A 37 19.88 7.68 -1.02
N VAL A 38 19.02 7.91 -2.02
CA VAL A 38 17.70 8.52 -1.84
C VAL A 38 16.65 7.41 -1.68
N LYS A 39 16.11 7.26 -0.47
CA LYS A 39 15.00 6.34 -0.20
C LYS A 39 13.70 6.85 -0.85
N VAL A 40 13.01 5.99 -1.58
CA VAL A 40 11.69 6.26 -2.15
C VAL A 40 10.64 5.55 -1.30
N LYS A 41 9.52 6.22 -0.97
CA LYS A 41 8.41 5.65 -0.20
C LYS A 41 7.10 5.82 -0.96
N MET A 42 6.29 4.77 -1.04
CA MET A 42 4.98 4.80 -1.69
C MET A 42 3.93 5.45 -0.80
N ILE A 43 3.07 6.28 -1.37
CA ILE A 43 1.86 6.81 -0.74
C ILE A 43 0.72 6.55 -1.71
N THR A 44 -0.26 5.72 -1.33
CA THR A 44 -1.38 5.36 -2.20
C THR A 44 -2.71 5.30 -1.46
N GLY A 45 -3.79 5.61 -2.18
CA GLY A 45 -5.18 5.40 -1.74
C GLY A 45 -5.62 3.94 -1.82
N ASP A 46 -4.84 3.08 -2.50
CA ASP A 46 -5.16 1.66 -2.65
C ASP A 46 -5.11 0.90 -1.33
N GLN A 47 -5.71 -0.30 -1.33
CA GLN A 47 -5.60 -1.23 -0.22
C GLN A 47 -4.15 -1.74 -0.06
N LEU A 48 -3.79 -2.11 1.18
CA LEU A 48 -2.44 -2.54 1.54
C LEU A 48 -1.89 -3.68 0.66
N ALA A 49 -2.73 -4.63 0.28
CA ALA A 49 -2.32 -5.75 -0.58
C ALA A 49 -1.85 -5.29 -1.96
N ILE A 50 -2.53 -4.29 -2.55
CA ILE A 50 -2.18 -3.71 -3.85
C ILE A 50 -0.87 -2.95 -3.72
N ALA A 51 -0.72 -2.12 -2.68
CA ALA A 51 0.51 -1.36 -2.42
C ALA A 51 1.74 -2.27 -2.30
N LYS A 52 1.61 -3.40 -1.60
CA LYS A 52 2.70 -4.38 -1.44
C LYS A 52 3.10 -5.01 -2.78
N GLU A 53 2.15 -5.45 -3.60
CA GLU A 53 2.49 -6.05 -4.89
C GLU A 53 3.09 -5.02 -5.85
N THR A 54 2.54 -3.81 -5.91
CA THR A 54 3.12 -2.73 -6.72
C THR A 54 4.54 -2.40 -6.26
N GLY A 55 4.79 -2.33 -4.95
CA GLY A 55 6.14 -2.10 -4.41
C GLY A 55 7.14 -3.19 -4.79
N ARG A 56 6.71 -4.46 -4.75
CA ARG A 56 7.50 -5.61 -5.16
C ARG A 56 7.85 -5.56 -6.66
N LEU A 57 6.87 -5.21 -7.51
CA LEU A 57 7.07 -5.08 -8.96
C LEU A 57 8.03 -3.94 -9.33
N LEU A 58 7.96 -2.83 -8.59
CA LEU A 58 8.80 -1.64 -8.78
C LEU A 58 10.20 -1.77 -8.16
N GLY A 59 10.49 -2.83 -7.39
CA GLY A 59 11.78 -3.01 -6.75
C GLY A 59 12.04 -2.10 -5.55
N MET A 60 10.98 -1.51 -4.98
CA MET A 60 11.08 -0.65 -3.79
C MET A 60 10.92 -1.41 -2.45
N GLY A 61 10.47 -2.66 -2.50
CA GLY A 61 10.16 -3.46 -1.31
C GLY A 61 8.66 -3.54 -1.00
N ASP A 62 8.32 -4.27 0.05
CA ASP A 62 6.94 -4.56 0.48
C ASP A 62 6.70 -4.33 1.98
N ASN A 63 7.62 -3.65 2.68
CA ASN A 63 7.47 -3.23 4.07
C ASN A 63 6.47 -2.06 4.20
N MET A 64 5.23 -2.30 3.80
CA MET A 64 4.15 -1.33 3.68
C MET A 64 3.22 -1.39 4.90
N TYR A 65 2.69 -0.23 5.30
CA TYR A 65 1.76 -0.10 6.43
C TYR A 65 0.48 0.63 6.01
N LEU A 66 -0.56 0.53 6.84
CA LEU A 66 -1.76 1.35 6.67
C LEU A 66 -1.45 2.80 7.09
N SER A 67 -1.98 3.78 6.37
CA SER A 67 -1.84 5.21 6.68
C SER A 67 -2.18 5.55 8.14
N LYS A 68 -3.15 4.85 8.73
CA LYS A 68 -3.55 5.00 10.14
C LYS A 68 -2.42 4.77 11.14
N THR A 69 -1.40 3.96 10.82
CA THR A 69 -0.26 3.72 11.74
C THR A 69 0.57 4.99 11.98
N LEU A 70 0.46 6.00 11.10
CA LEU A 70 1.09 7.30 11.31
C LEU A 70 0.45 8.09 12.46
N LYS A 71 -0.83 7.81 12.78
CA LYS A 71 -1.56 8.43 13.90
C LYS A 71 -1.58 7.51 15.12
N ASP A 72 -1.84 6.24 14.89
CA ASP A 72 -2.09 5.25 15.94
C ASP A 72 -0.79 4.72 16.58
N GLY A 73 0.35 4.92 15.92
CA GLY A 73 1.64 4.35 16.31
C GLY A 73 1.95 3.04 15.57
N PRO A 74 3.16 2.49 15.80
CA PRO A 74 3.55 1.21 15.23
C PRO A 74 2.61 0.07 15.65
N PRO A 75 2.37 -0.92 14.77
CA PRO A 75 1.63 -2.11 15.15
C PRO A 75 2.28 -2.81 16.37
N PRO A 76 1.49 -3.44 17.26
CA PRO A 76 2.04 -4.30 18.31
C PRO A 76 2.97 -5.35 17.71
N GLU A 77 4.07 -5.64 18.39
CA GLU A 77 5.06 -6.65 17.97
C GLU A 77 5.82 -6.33 16.66
N SER A 78 5.65 -5.14 16.07
CA SER A 78 6.40 -4.71 14.88
C SER A 78 7.89 -4.47 15.14
N GLY A 79 8.29 -4.34 16.40
CA GLY A 79 9.68 -4.06 16.80
C GLY A 79 10.12 -2.60 16.67
N TYR A 80 9.25 -1.71 16.16
CA TYR A 80 9.55 -0.27 16.09
C TYR A 80 9.25 0.42 17.42
N ARG A 81 10.11 1.36 17.80
CA ARG A 81 10.00 2.10 19.07
C ARG A 81 8.92 3.18 19.02
N ASP A 82 8.82 3.86 17.89
CA ASP A 82 7.91 4.97 17.65
C ASP A 82 7.58 5.09 16.15
N VAL A 83 6.75 6.07 15.80
CA VAL A 83 6.33 6.33 14.42
C VAL A 83 7.52 6.75 13.55
N ASP A 84 8.50 7.49 14.09
CA ASP A 84 9.66 7.96 13.33
C ASP A 84 10.53 6.77 12.89
N ASP A 85 10.76 5.82 13.80
CA ASP A 85 11.48 4.57 13.55
C ASP A 85 10.75 3.72 12.50
N LEU A 86 9.43 3.60 12.61
CA LEU A 86 8.60 2.92 11.60
C LEU A 86 8.72 3.61 10.25
N VAL A 87 8.57 4.93 10.19
CA VAL A 87 8.64 5.71 8.95
C VAL A 87 10.02 5.57 8.31
N LEU A 88 11.10 5.54 9.08
CA LEU A 88 12.46 5.37 8.55
C LEU A 88 12.64 4.05 7.79
N HIS A 89 12.00 2.98 8.27
CA HIS A 89 12.14 1.62 7.76
C HIS A 89 11.04 1.18 6.80
N ALA A 90 9.88 1.84 6.79
CA ALA A 90 8.77 1.50 5.89
C ALA A 90 9.09 1.82 4.42
N ASP A 91 8.59 1.00 3.50
CA ASP A 91 8.66 1.25 2.05
C ASP A 91 7.46 2.08 1.56
N GLY A 92 6.41 2.23 2.38
CA GLY A 92 5.29 3.08 2.06
C GLY A 92 4.04 2.87 2.91
N PHE A 93 3.01 3.66 2.60
CA PHE A 93 1.74 3.72 3.31
C PHE A 93 0.56 3.66 2.34
N ALA A 94 -0.42 2.81 2.67
CA ALA A 94 -1.59 2.52 1.86
C ALA A 94 -2.88 2.99 2.55
N GLY A 95 -3.98 3.12 1.79
CA GLY A 95 -5.26 3.61 2.30
C GLY A 95 -5.21 5.06 2.74
N VAL A 96 -4.54 5.92 1.96
CA VAL A 96 -4.46 7.36 2.20
C VAL A 96 -5.68 8.02 1.54
N TYR A 97 -6.67 8.39 2.36
CA TYR A 97 -7.89 9.11 2.00
C TYR A 97 -8.42 9.92 3.19
#